data_AF-A0A9X8VEB0-F1
#
_entry.id   AF-A0A9X8VEB0-F1
#
_cell.length_a   1.000
_cell.length_b   1.000
_cell.length_c   1.000
_cell.angle_alpha   90.00
_cell.angle_beta   90.00
_cell.angle_gamma   90.00
#
_symmetry.space_group_name_H-M   'P 1'
#
loop_
_entity.id
_entity.type
_entity.pdbx_description
1 polymer ?
#
loop_
_entity_poly.entity_id
_entity_poly.type
_entity_poly.pdbx_seq_one_letter_code
_entity_poly.pdbx_strand_id
1 'polypeptide(L)' 'GALAEGFAPHSNTLERQHGLAGATLTLRFSDGATQRCRFTDEQTLEWGERRGIAYRATSIRPGVLFIDFLDPA' A
#
# COMPACT_ATOMS: atom_id res chain seq x y z
N GLY A 1 -0.17 -20.54 1.74
CA GLY A 1 -0.84 -21.12 0.57
C GLY A 1 0.23 -21.65 -0.34
N ALA A 2 0.07 -22.84 -0.91
CA ALA A 2 1.18 -23.62 -1.48
C ALA A 2 2.03 -22.85 -2.52
N LEU A 3 1.40 -22.03 -3.38
CA LEU A 3 2.13 -21.16 -4.29
C LEU A 3 2.92 -20.07 -3.56
N ALA A 4 2.32 -19.38 -2.60
CA ALA A 4 3.01 -18.35 -1.82
C ALA A 4 4.24 -18.89 -1.07
N GLU A 5 4.16 -20.12 -0.56
CA GLU A 5 5.29 -20.81 0.07
C GLU A 5 6.41 -21.09 -0.94
N GLY A 6 6.07 -21.52 -2.16
CA GLY A 6 7.04 -21.77 -3.23
C GLY A 6 7.76 -20.49 -3.72
N PHE A 7 7.12 -19.33 -3.62
CA PHE A 7 7.70 -18.03 -4.02
C PHE A 7 8.43 -17.31 -2.88
N ALA A 8 8.32 -17.75 -1.63
CA ALA A 8 8.91 -17.07 -0.48
C ALA A 8 10.46 -17.12 -0.42
N PRO A 9 11.13 -18.27 -0.56
CA PRO A 9 12.59 -18.33 -0.48
C PRO A 9 13.25 -17.71 -1.72
N HIS A 10 14.31 -16.93 -1.50
CA HIS A 10 15.12 -16.30 -2.56
C HIS A 10 14.30 -15.51 -3.60
N SER A 11 13.18 -14.92 -3.18
CA SER A 11 12.34 -14.11 -4.05
C SER A 11 13.09 -12.86 -4.53
N ASN A 12 12.89 -12.47 -5.79
CA ASN A 12 13.42 -11.21 -6.35
C ASN A 12 12.46 -10.04 -6.07
N THR A 13 11.93 -9.96 -4.84
CA THR A 13 10.99 -8.90 -4.47
C THR A 13 11.72 -7.59 -4.20
N LEU A 14 11.07 -6.48 -4.57
CA LEU A 14 11.58 -5.15 -4.24
C LEU A 14 11.52 -4.91 -2.73
N GLU A 15 12.51 -4.17 -2.22
CA GLU A 15 12.52 -3.68 -0.84
C GLU A 15 11.33 -2.77 -0.58
N ARG A 16 10.92 -2.73 0.70
CA ARG A 16 9.81 -1.88 1.12
C ARG A 16 10.23 -0.42 1.05
N GLN A 17 9.36 0.43 0.51
CA GLN A 17 9.51 1.88 0.59
C GLN A 17 9.14 2.37 1.99
N HIS A 18 9.99 3.24 2.53
CA HIS A 18 9.82 3.88 3.83
C HIS A 18 9.49 5.38 3.70
N GLY A 19 9.10 6.01 4.80
CA GLY A 19 8.90 7.47 4.87
C GLY A 19 7.54 7.93 4.35
N LEU A 20 6.55 7.05 4.34
CA LEU A 20 5.16 7.39 4.01
C LEU A 20 4.36 7.79 5.24
N ALA A 21 4.80 7.43 6.45
CA ALA A 21 4.07 7.72 7.69
C ALA A 21 3.68 9.20 7.80
N GLY A 22 2.40 9.46 8.03
CA GLY A 22 1.80 10.79 8.11
C GLY A 22 1.38 11.39 6.76
N ALA A 23 1.81 10.84 5.62
CA ALA A 23 1.38 11.30 4.31
C ALA A 23 -0.11 11.00 4.08
N THR A 24 -0.79 11.90 3.37
CA THR A 24 -2.19 11.75 2.98
C THR A 24 -2.32 11.95 1.48
N LEU A 25 -2.92 10.99 0.79
CA LEU A 25 -3.27 11.03 -0.62
C LEU A 25 -4.77 11.21 -0.76
N THR A 26 -5.17 12.12 -1.64
CA THR A 26 -6.55 12.25 -2.10
C THR A 26 -6.60 11.78 -3.55
N LEU A 27 -7.08 10.57 -3.76
CA LEU A 27 -7.24 9.97 -5.08
C LEU A 27 -8.55 10.48 -5.67
N ARG A 28 -8.49 11.06 -6.87
CA ARG A 28 -9.66 11.56 -7.61
C ARG A 28 -9.82 10.72 -8.87
N PHE A 29 -10.98 10.11 -9.04
CA PHE A 29 -11.32 9.28 -10.18
C PHE A 29 -12.11 10.06 -11.23
N SER A 30 -12.14 9.56 -12.47
CA SER A 30 -12.78 10.25 -13.60
C SER A 30 -14.31 10.34 -13.50
N ASP A 31 -14.93 9.51 -12.65
CA ASP A 31 -16.36 9.55 -12.32
C ASP A 31 -16.70 10.60 -11.24
N GLY A 32 -15.70 11.34 -10.75
CA GLY A 32 -15.84 12.32 -9.69
C GLY A 32 -15.73 11.75 -8.28
N ALA A 33 -15.61 10.42 -8.13
CA ALA A 33 -15.39 9.81 -6.84
C ALA A 33 -14.04 10.24 -6.24
N THR A 34 -14.00 10.35 -4.92
CA THR A 34 -12.77 10.67 -4.18
C THR A 34 -12.53 9.62 -3.11
N GLN A 35 -11.28 9.19 -2.99
CA GLN A 35 -10.85 8.24 -1.98
C GLN A 35 -9.66 8.81 -1.21
N ARG A 36 -9.80 8.87 0.12
CA ARG A 36 -8.75 9.32 1.02
C ARG A 36 -7.91 8.14 1.48
N CYS A 37 -6.59 8.25 1.35
CA CYS A 37 -5.63 7.30 1.89
C CYS A 37 -4.67 8.05 2.82
N ARG A 38 -4.56 7.63 4.08
CA ARG A 38 -3.62 8.23 5.05
C ARG A 38 -2.74 7.14 5.62
N PHE A 39 -1.43 7.24 5.44
CA PHE A 39 -0.48 6.33 6.05
C PHE A 39 -0.33 6.71 7.52
N THR A 40 -0.73 5.82 8.43
CA THR A 40 -0.70 6.09 9.87
C THR A 40 0.69 5.84 10.45
N ASP A 41 1.36 4.80 9.97
CA ASP A 41 2.74 4.46 10.29
C ASP A 41 3.39 3.73 9.09
N GLU A 42 4.52 3.06 9.31
CA GLU A 42 5.29 2.34 8.27
C GLU A 42 4.65 1.01 7.80
N GLN A 43 3.56 0.59 8.43
CA GLN A 43 2.92 -0.70 8.20
C GLN A 43 1.40 -0.61 8.02
N THR A 44 0.77 0.47 8.49
CA THR A 44 -0.69 0.62 8.47
C THR A 44 -1.15 1.92 7.80
N LEU A 45 -2.35 1.87 7.20
CA LEU A 45 -3.02 3.02 6.60
C LEU A 45 -4.52 3.08 6.98
N GLU A 46 -5.09 4.25 6.78
CA GLU A 46 -6.54 4.50 6.70
C GLU A 46 -6.96 4.59 5.23
N TRP A 47 -8.03 3.86 4.88
CA TRP A 47 -8.66 3.88 3.56
C TRP A 47 -10.12 4.35 3.70
N GLY A 48 -10.37 5.63 3.46
CA GLY A 48 -11.65 6.27 3.72
C GLY A 48 -11.92 6.31 5.23
N GLU A 49 -12.98 5.63 5.66
CA GLU A 49 -13.33 5.46 7.08
C GLU A 49 -12.69 4.22 7.72
N ARG A 50 -12.12 3.32 6.91
CA ARG A 50 -11.48 2.08 7.39
C ARG A 50 -10.09 2.41 7.91
N ARG A 51 -9.72 1.85 9.06
CA ARG A 51 -8.45 2.17 9.75
C ARG A 51 -7.65 0.92 10.05
N GLY A 52 -6.34 1.08 10.23
CA GLY A 52 -5.45 -0.01 10.65
C GLY A 52 -5.22 -1.07 9.57
N ILE A 53 -5.36 -0.70 8.29
CA ILE A 53 -5.16 -1.64 7.19
C ILE A 53 -3.67 -1.85 6.97
N ALA A 54 -3.20 -3.10 7.09
CA ALA A 54 -1.82 -3.43 6.80
C ALA A 54 -1.52 -3.24 5.31
N TYR A 55 -0.40 -2.58 5.00
CA TYR A 55 0.00 -2.31 3.61
C TYR A 55 1.46 -2.68 3.35
N ARG A 56 1.78 -2.83 2.06
CA ARG A 56 3.15 -2.87 1.55
C ARG A 56 3.32 -1.81 0.48
N ALA A 57 4.29 -0.92 0.65
CA ALA A 57 4.72 0.01 -0.40
C ALA A 57 6.06 -0.42 -0.98
N THR A 58 6.22 -0.31 -2.30
CA THR A 58 7.48 -0.56 -3.01
C THR A 58 7.69 0.52 -4.07
N SER A 59 8.94 0.96 -4.26
CA SER A 59 9.28 1.89 -5.34
C SER A 59 9.65 1.10 -6.59
N ILE A 60 8.79 1.12 -7.61
CA ILE A 60 9.06 0.45 -8.89
C ILE A 60 10.15 1.21 -9.66
N ARG A 61 10.11 2.54 -9.57
CA ARG A 61 11.11 3.48 -10.09
C ARG A 61 10.99 4.82 -9.37
N PRO A 62 11.97 5.73 -9.46
CA PRO A 62 11.89 7.03 -8.80
C PRO A 62 10.57 7.75 -9.09
N GLY A 63 9.88 8.17 -8.03
CA GLY A 63 8.60 8.87 -8.11
C GLY A 63 7.37 7.99 -8.39
N VAL A 64 7.51 6.67 -8.54
CA VAL A 64 6.40 5.74 -8.75
C VAL A 64 6.39 4.66 -7.68
N LEU A 65 5.37 4.72 -6.83
CA LEU A 65 5.15 3.76 -5.76
C LEU A 65 4.01 2.80 -6.13
N PHE A 66 4.21 1.52 -5.83
CA PHE A 66 3.16 0.52 -5.80
C PHE A 66 2.79 0.23 -4.36
N ILE A 67 1.50 0.40 -4.03
CA ILE A 67 0.96 0.28 -2.68
C ILE A 67 -0.11 -0.78 -2.72
N ASP A 68 0.13 -1.87 -2.01
CA ASP A 68 -0.71 -3.06 -1.97
C ASP A 68 -1.25 -3.28 -0.56
N PHE A 69 -2.54 -3.61 -0.48
CA PHE A 69 -3.23 -3.97 0.75
C PHE A 69 -4.50 -4.74 0.42
N LEU A 70 -4.95 -5.56 1.36
CA LEU A 70 -6.24 -6.22 1.26
C LEU A 70 -7.33 -5.23 1.67
N ASP A 71 -8.33 -5.04 0.81
CA ASP A 71 -9.54 -4.31 1.19
C ASP A 71 -10.30 -5.16 2.23
N PRO A 72 -10.55 -4.67 3.45
CA PRO A 72 -11.27 -5.44 4.46
C PRO A 72 -12.80 -5.45 4.22
N ALA A 73 -13.27 -5.18 3.00
CA ALA A 73 -14.67 -5.18 2.60
C ALA A 73 -15.21 -6.58 2.31
#